data_AF-A0A497NTV2-F1
#
_entry.id   AF-A0A497NTV2-F1
#
_cell.length_a   1.000
_cell.length_b   1.000
_cell.length_c   1.000
_cell.angle_alpha   90.00
_cell.angle_beta   90.00
_cell.angle_gamma   90.00
#
_symmetry.space_group_name_H-M   'P 1'
#
loop_
_entity.id
_entity.type
_entity.pdbx_description
1 polymer ?
#
loop_
_entity_poly.entity_id
_entity_poly.type
_entity_poly.pdbx_seq_one_letter_code
_entity_poly.pdbx_strand_id
1 'polypeptide(L)'
;MAEIYYLEVSILEAMWKIIKVVPADKIDRVRKGIEAIMETYKQANPNPQAYMDACKLYREGHGDYIDNLLYATSRKLHLLLLTADREFIDFLKEKGHPIHNIATLDKIKQAGSI
;
A
#
# COMPACT_ATOMS: atom_id res chain seq x y z
N MET A 1 -17.86 6.75 -8.57
CA MET A 1 -16.42 7.13 -8.54
C MET A 1 -15.78 6.29 -7.44
N ALA A 2 -14.61 5.68 -7.69
CA ALA A 2 -13.92 4.89 -6.67
C ALA A 2 -13.22 5.82 -5.67
N GLU A 3 -13.27 5.49 -4.39
CA GLU A 3 -12.52 6.20 -3.36
C GLU A 3 -11.13 5.57 -3.21
N ILE A 4 -10.09 6.40 -3.27
CA ILE A 4 -8.70 5.96 -3.15
C ILE A 4 -8.19 6.35 -1.77
N TYR A 5 -7.51 5.42 -1.12
CA TYR A 5 -6.96 5.60 0.21
C TYR A 5 -5.43 5.50 0.20
N TYR A 6 -4.78 6.20 1.11
CA TYR A 6 -3.36 6.05 1.39
C TYR A 6 -3.10 6.02 2.90
N LEU A 7 -2.02 5.36 3.31
CA LEU A 7 -1.45 5.54 4.65
C LEU A 7 -0.30 6.53 4.54
N GLU A 8 -0.06 7.34 5.57
CA GLU A 8 1.08 8.26 5.61
C GLU A 8 2.42 7.53 5.42
N VAL A 9 2.55 6.31 5.95
CA VAL A 9 3.74 5.47 5.76
C VAL A 9 3.99 5.08 4.30
N SER A 10 2.97 5.07 3.43
CA SER A 10 3.15 4.86 1.98
C SER A 10 3.89 6.03 1.33
N ILE A 11 3.63 7.26 1.79
CA ILE A 11 4.38 8.44 1.34
C ILE A 11 5.82 8.33 1.82
N LEU A 12 6.05 7.91 3.07
CA LEU A 12 7.41 7.70 3.59
C LEU A 12 8.20 6.67 2.77
N GLU A 13 7.59 5.53 2.47
CA GLU A 13 8.21 4.47 1.66
C GLU A 13 8.53 4.97 0.24
N ALA A 14 7.59 5.68 -0.39
CA ALA A 14 7.81 6.31 -1.70
C ALA A 14 8.95 7.34 -1.64
N MET A 15 9.01 8.16 -0.60
CA MET A 15 10.08 9.14 -0.41
C MET A 15 11.45 8.47 -0.31
N TRP A 16 11.56 7.32 0.36
CA TRP A 16 12.81 6.55 0.44
C TRP A 16 13.35 6.07 -0.92
N LYS A 17 12.45 5.85 -1.88
CA LYS A 17 12.81 5.55 -3.28
C LYS A 17 13.16 6.82 -4.04
N ILE A 18 12.35 7.87 -3.88
CA ILE A 18 12.53 9.18 -4.54
C ILE A 18 13.88 9.80 -4.23
N ILE A 19 14.32 9.82 -2.97
CA ILE A 19 15.61 10.42 -2.58
C ILE A 19 16.81 9.77 -3.27
N LYS A 20 16.69 8.52 -3.73
CA LYS A 20 17.76 7.78 -4.42
C LYS A 20 17.83 8.08 -5.91
N VAL A 21 16.73 8.55 -6.51
CA VAL A 21 16.59 8.60 -7.98
C VAL A 21 16.23 9.99 -8.52
N VAL A 22 15.67 10.88 -7.69
CA VAL A 22 15.24 12.21 -8.12
C VAL A 22 16.32 13.24 -7.78
N PRO A 23 16.82 14.00 -8.77
CA PRO A 23 17.80 15.05 -8.52
C PRO A 23 17.16 16.25 -7.79
N ALA A 24 17.99 17.01 -7.07
CA ALA A 24 17.56 18.11 -6.21
C ALA A 24 16.76 19.20 -6.96
N ASP A 25 17.07 19.46 -8.22
CA ASP A 25 16.38 20.45 -9.07
C ASP A 25 14.95 20.02 -9.47
N LYS A 26 14.53 18.79 -9.14
CA LYS A 26 13.18 18.25 -9.40
C LYS A 26 12.34 18.07 -8.13
N ILE A 27 12.82 18.49 -6.96
CA ILE A 27 12.09 18.32 -5.69
C ILE A 27 10.72 19.01 -5.70
N ASP A 28 10.57 20.13 -6.38
CA ASP A 28 9.26 20.79 -6.53
C ASP A 28 8.21 19.92 -7.22
N ARG A 29 8.62 19.03 -8.13
CA ARG A 29 7.70 18.07 -8.76
C ARG A 29 7.25 17.00 -7.75
N VAL A 30 8.16 16.57 -6.88
CA VAL A 30 7.84 15.62 -5.80
C VAL A 30 6.82 16.24 -4.84
N ARG A 31 7.06 17.49 -4.41
CA ARG A 31 6.13 18.23 -3.54
C ARG A 31 4.73 18.28 -4.13
N LYS A 32 4.59 18.70 -5.40
CA LYS A 32 3.30 18.74 -6.11
C LYS A 32 2.61 17.38 -6.18
N GLY A 33 3.37 16.29 -6.32
CA GLY A 33 2.83 14.92 -6.32
C GLY A 33 2.28 14.52 -4.95
N ILE A 34 2.98 14.87 -3.87
CA ILE A 34 2.52 14.62 -2.50
C ILE A 34 1.25 15.43 -2.21
N GLU A 35 1.25 16.73 -2.55
CA GLU A 35 0.07 17.61 -2.41
C GLU A 35 -1.13 17.01 -3.13
N ALA A 36 -0.98 16.59 -4.38
CA ALA A 36 -2.05 15.98 -5.14
C ALA A 36 -2.60 14.70 -4.47
N ILE A 37 -1.74 13.84 -3.90
CA ILE A 37 -2.19 12.64 -3.17
C ILE A 37 -2.97 13.05 -1.91
N MET A 38 -2.44 13.96 -1.11
CA MET A 38 -3.07 14.37 0.17
C MET A 38 -4.38 15.13 -0.03
N GLU A 39 -4.53 15.85 -1.15
CA GLU A 39 -5.75 16.59 -1.50
C GLU A 39 -6.83 15.72 -2.12
N THR A 40 -6.47 14.66 -2.85
CA THR A 40 -7.43 13.85 -3.63
C THR A 40 -7.74 12.49 -3.02
N TYR A 41 -6.83 11.89 -2.25
CA TYR A 41 -7.02 10.58 -1.64
C TYR A 41 -7.41 10.72 -0.17
N LYS A 42 -8.15 9.73 0.35
CA LYS A 42 -8.51 9.69 1.77
C LYS A 42 -7.37 9.08 2.58
N GLN A 43 -6.90 9.79 3.59
CA GLN A 43 -5.96 9.22 4.55
C GLN A 43 -6.65 8.14 5.39
N ALA A 44 -6.11 6.93 5.39
CA ALA A 44 -6.51 5.85 6.28
C ALA A 44 -5.53 5.74 7.45
N ASN A 45 -6.07 5.47 8.64
CA ASN A 45 -5.29 5.33 9.86
C ASN A 45 -5.34 3.86 10.33
N PRO A 46 -4.18 3.19 10.49
CA PRO A 46 -4.13 1.87 11.08
C PRO A 46 -4.64 1.91 12.53
N ASN A 47 -5.48 0.95 12.91
CA ASN A 47 -5.79 0.75 14.32
C ASN A 47 -4.64 -0.02 15.02
N PRO A 48 -4.56 -0.02 16.37
CA PRO A 48 -3.50 -0.72 17.10
C PRO A 48 -3.33 -2.20 16.70
N GLN A 49 -4.44 -2.89 16.40
CA GLN A 49 -4.41 -4.28 15.99
C GLN A 49 -3.75 -4.49 14.63
N ALA A 50 -3.86 -3.53 13.70
CA ALA A 50 -3.20 -3.60 12.40
C ALA A 50 -1.67 -3.61 12.54
N TYR A 51 -1.11 -2.83 13.47
CA TYR A 51 0.31 -2.88 13.80
C TYR A 51 0.73 -4.24 14.36
N MET A 52 -0.08 -4.82 15.24
CA MET A 52 0.19 -6.13 15.82
C MET A 52 0.09 -7.26 14.77
N ASP A 53 -0.88 -7.17 13.88
CA ASP A 53 -1.04 -8.14 12.79
C ASP A 53 0.10 -8.02 11.77
N ALA A 54 0.59 -6.81 11.49
CA ALA A 54 1.80 -6.59 10.69
C ALA A 54 3.05 -7.22 11.34
N CYS A 55 3.20 -7.13 12.66
CA CYS A 55 4.29 -7.78 13.38
C CYS A 55 4.24 -9.31 13.27
N LYS A 56 3.03 -9.90 13.23
CA LYS A 56 2.88 -11.35 13.04
C LYS A 56 3.32 -11.77 11.64
N LEU A 57 2.85 -11.07 10.60
CA LEU A 57 3.26 -11.33 9.22
C LEU A 57 4.78 -11.22 9.04
N TYR A 58 5.39 -10.22 9.70
CA TYR A 58 6.84 -10.09 9.71
C TYR A 58 7.54 -11.31 10.32
N ARG A 59 7.04 -11.80 11.46
CA ARG A 59 7.57 -13.00 12.12
C ARG A 59 7.30 -14.29 11.36
N GLU A 60 6.26 -14.33 10.54
CA GLU A 60 5.91 -15.46 9.68
C GLU A 60 6.80 -15.53 8.42
N GLY A 61 7.56 -14.48 8.11
CA GLY A 61 8.64 -14.52 7.11
C GLY A 61 8.65 -13.38 6.11
N HIS A 62 7.66 -12.48 6.09
CA HIS A 62 7.68 -11.35 5.16
C HIS A 62 8.42 -10.15 5.74
N GLY A 63 9.63 -9.90 5.24
CA GLY A 63 10.55 -8.90 5.80
C GLY A 63 10.17 -7.43 5.58
N ASP A 64 9.17 -7.11 4.75
CA ASP A 64 8.71 -5.72 4.59
C ASP A 64 7.55 -5.42 5.54
N TYR A 65 7.85 -4.66 6.61
CA TYR A 65 6.86 -4.28 7.60
C TYR A 65 5.82 -3.27 7.08
N ILE A 66 6.19 -2.39 6.14
CA ILE A 66 5.26 -1.39 5.59
C ILE A 66 4.20 -2.10 4.75
N ASP A 67 4.59 -3.05 3.90
CA ASP A 67 3.66 -3.87 3.13
C ASP A 67 2.75 -4.71 4.03
N ASN A 68 3.32 -5.30 5.10
CA ASN A 68 2.54 -6.02 6.11
C ASN A 68 1.50 -5.11 6.78
N LEU A 69 1.86 -3.86 7.09
CA LEU A 69 0.95 -2.88 7.70
C LEU A 69 -0.14 -2.41 6.73
N LEU A 70 0.20 -2.19 5.46
CA LEU A 70 -0.76 -1.84 4.41
C LEU A 70 -1.80 -2.94 4.24
N TYR A 71 -1.35 -4.20 4.16
CA TYR A 71 -2.24 -5.35 4.10
C TYR A 71 -3.10 -5.46 5.36
N ALA A 72 -2.51 -5.46 6.55
CA ALA A 72 -3.26 -5.57 7.81
C ALA A 72 -4.31 -4.45 7.95
N THR A 73 -3.96 -3.22 7.58
CA THR A 73 -4.88 -2.08 7.61
C THR A 73 -6.02 -2.25 6.62
N SER A 74 -5.72 -2.65 5.37
CA SER A 74 -6.76 -2.91 4.37
C SER A 74 -7.77 -3.97 4.82
N ARG A 75 -7.30 -5.04 5.48
CA ARG A 75 -8.15 -6.10 6.05
C ARG A 75 -9.09 -5.57 7.13
N LYS A 76 -8.58 -4.72 8.04
CA LYS A 76 -9.38 -4.16 9.15
C LYS A 76 -10.40 -3.13 8.67
N LEU A 77 -10.06 -2.37 7.64
CA LEU A 77 -10.93 -1.33 7.08
C LEU A 77 -11.82 -1.84 5.95
N HIS A 78 -11.77 -3.14 5.62
CA HIS A 78 -12.49 -3.74 4.50
C HIS A 78 -12.22 -3.05 3.16
N LEU A 79 -10.99 -2.57 2.97
CA LEU A 79 -10.51 -1.92 1.75
C LEU A 79 -9.83 -2.92 0.83
N LEU A 80 -9.86 -2.64 -0.47
CA LEU A 80 -9.00 -3.32 -1.43
C LEU A 80 -7.55 -2.81 -1.28
N LEU A 81 -6.60 -3.72 -1.14
CA LEU A 81 -5.17 -3.43 -1.25
C LEU A 81 -4.77 -3.49 -2.71
N LEU A 82 -4.32 -2.37 -3.27
CA LEU A 82 -3.71 -2.33 -4.59
C LEU A 82 -2.21 -2.61 -4.47
N THR A 83 -1.76 -3.74 -5.02
CA THR A 83 -0.33 -4.05 -5.10
C THR A 83 0.02 -4.76 -6.42
N ALA A 84 1.22 -4.53 -6.90
CA ALA A 84 1.81 -5.26 -8.03
C ALA A 84 2.82 -6.33 -7.57
N ASP A 85 3.10 -6.42 -6.26
CA ASP A 85 4.05 -7.35 -5.70
C ASP A 85 3.47 -8.78 -5.69
N ARG A 86 4.00 -9.63 -6.56
CA ARG A 86 3.57 -11.03 -6.67
C ARG A 86 4.17 -11.89 -5.57
N GLU A 87 5.38 -11.58 -5.11
CA GLU A 87 6.05 -12.32 -4.04
C GLU A 87 5.30 -12.14 -2.72
N PHE A 88 4.84 -10.92 -2.44
CA PHE A 88 3.98 -10.65 -1.29
C PHE A 88 2.64 -11.41 -1.36
N ILE A 89 1.99 -11.40 -2.53
CA ILE A 89 0.74 -12.14 -2.73
C ILE A 89 0.93 -13.64 -2.52
N ASP A 90 2.02 -14.21 -3.04
CA ASP A 90 2.31 -15.63 -2.92
C ASP A 90 2.71 -16.02 -1.50
N PHE A 91 3.45 -15.16 -0.79
CA PHE A 91 3.69 -15.29 0.66
C PHE A 91 2.37 -15.37 1.44
N LEU A 92 1.43 -14.45 1.19
CA LEU A 92 0.13 -14.46 1.87
C LEU A 92 -0.64 -15.75 1.60
N LYS A 93 -0.65 -16.25 0.36
CA LYS A 93 -1.27 -17.55 0.02
C LYS A 93 -0.61 -18.71 0.75
N GLU A 94 0.71 -18.78 0.74
CA GLU A 94 1.48 -19.86 1.35
C GLU A 94 1.20 -19.94 2.86
N LYS A 95 1.11 -18.80 3.53
CA LYS A 95 0.79 -18.71 4.96
C LYS A 95 -0.70 -18.78 5.29
N GLY A 96 -1.57 -18.96 4.30
CA GLY A 96 -3.02 -19.11 4.49
C GLY A 96 -3.76 -17.80 4.82
N HIS A 97 -3.17 -16.65 4.51
CA HIS A 97 -3.79 -15.35 4.72
C HIS A 97 -4.81 -15.02 3.61
N PRO A 98 -5.93 -14.35 3.94
CA PRO A 98 -6.94 -13.99 2.95
C PRO A 98 -6.43 -13.03 1.86
N ILE A 99 -6.59 -13.42 0.60
CA ILE A 99 -6.17 -12.60 -0.57
C ILE A 99 -7.33 -11.97 -1.35
N HIS A 100 -8.58 -12.15 -0.90
CA HIS A 100 -9.76 -11.65 -1.64
C HIS A 100 -9.85 -10.12 -1.68
N ASN A 101 -9.21 -9.42 -0.72
CA ASN A 101 -9.12 -7.97 -0.71
C ASN A 101 -7.92 -7.45 -1.52
N ILE A 102 -7.22 -8.29 -2.28
CA ILE A 102 -6.09 -7.84 -3.11
C ILE A 102 -6.56 -7.55 -4.54
N ALA A 103 -6.35 -6.32 -4.97
CA ALA A 103 -6.52 -5.88 -6.35
C ALA A 103 -5.16 -5.77 -7.04
N THR A 104 -5.03 -6.38 -8.22
CA THR A 104 -3.89 -6.20 -9.11
C THR A 104 -4.28 -5.27 -10.26
N LEU A 105 -3.31 -4.57 -10.85
CA LEU A 105 -3.56 -3.62 -11.95
C LEU A 105 -4.28 -4.27 -13.14
N ASP A 106 -3.98 -5.54 -13.44
CA ASP A 106 -4.65 -6.29 -14.51
C ASP A 106 -6.15 -6.47 -14.24
N LYS A 107 -6.52 -6.68 -12.97
CA LYS A 107 -7.93 -6.80 -12.54
C LYS A 107 -8.66 -5.45 -12.62
N ILE A 108 -7.98 -4.35 -12.27
CA ILE A 108 -8.56 -3.00 -12.34
C ILE A 108 -8.79 -2.57 -13.79
N LYS A 109 -7.85 -2.87 -14.71
CA LYS A 109 -7.99 -2.55 -16.14
C LYS A 109 -9.15 -3.29 -16.80
N GLN A 110 -9.41 -4.55 -16.42
CA GLN A 110 -10.56 -5.31 -16.91
C GLN A 110 -11.89 -4.75 -16.40
N ALA A 111 -11.93 -4.21 -15.18
CA ALA A 111 -13.12 -3.56 -14.62
C ALA A 111 -13.39 -2.15 -15.20
N GLY A 112 -12.36 -1.50 -15.77
CA GLY A 112 -12.44 -0.18 -16.40
C GLY A 112 -12.70 -0.22 -17.91
N SER A 113 -12.91 -1.40 -18.50
CA SER A 113 -13.42 -1.53 -19.88
C SER A 113 -14.95 -1.40 -19.85
N ILE A 114 -15.43 -0.16 -19.68
CA ILE A 114 -16.81 0.26 -19.89
C ILE A 114 -16.81 1.27 -21.03
#